data_AF-A0A934VK23-F1
#
_entry.id   AF-A0A934VK23-F1
#
_cell.length_a   1.000
_cell.length_b   1.000
_cell.length_c   1.000
_cell.angle_alpha   90.00
_cell.angle_beta   90.00
_cell.angle_gamma   90.00
#
_symmetry.space_group_name_H-M   'P 1'
#
loop_
_entity.id
_entity.type
_entity.pdbx_description
1 polymer ?
#
loop_
_entity_poly.entity_id
_entity_poly.type
_entity_poly.pdbx_seq_one_letter_code
_entity_poly.pdbx_strand_id
1 'polypeptide(L)'
;MKKGSSLLVLVILALTGFGSGWIFRQASSASKVPSMAGAAATKSHRARESARSAATTQSPQARGGAPTLPPIQSPDTAEDIHALPASQLYDRMALFLLDLPAEEFPAFYSRYLEREDRNNDLNDLLFMAWTRVDPAAAILATKDTNDSRYAWWAWAGHDPEAALQATLAGEAGPDPWPTFWGIGEFHPQWALENWDRFPEENRRSILNGLSKWPDSQTPEASYLLTKKGNRTAHSQTLLALAREDPSKAYDLIKEHGLSAFNHSDQSELDRLIEIARRFEPEILSDLSQLVKGPSDKNRLAKAHFESLLAEEPEAARQVLEETPEGWLKQDMVVAYGEKLLREDPQAGIDFAVKALANSDLDPDRTTWFHYNNGTSGKGGGNNPIPSFLDSLLSKDPAQLMSGLASQSKFEPNRHQSNSFTHAAQKWANHNLNEFAEWTTQQKESNPQAYEASAGILINQLNHQNEFAAAMAWSETLATEPEHQQRSIYHRWLRSDPEAAMAWRQSPDFKGNPDHFPLPEATEEP
;
A
#
# COMPACT_ATOMS: atom_id res chain seq x y z
N MET A 1 -5.08 58.40 19.24
CA MET A 1 -4.15 58.37 20.39
C MET A 1 -3.98 56.91 20.83
N LYS A 2 -2.72 56.40 20.89
CA LYS A 2 -2.13 55.42 21.84
C LYS A 2 -3.06 54.31 22.37
N LYS A 3 -2.85 52.99 22.26
CA LYS A 3 -1.72 52.02 22.22
C LYS A 3 -2.34 50.70 21.66
N GLY A 4 -1.69 49.80 20.91
CA GLY A 4 -0.48 49.04 21.22
C GLY A 4 -0.80 47.87 22.17
N SER A 5 -0.84 46.63 21.66
CA SER A 5 -0.35 45.40 22.32
C SER A 5 -0.58 44.16 21.44
N SER A 6 0.53 43.56 21.03
CA SER A 6 0.68 42.24 20.44
C SER A 6 0.31 41.14 21.44
N LEU A 7 -0.27 40.02 20.99
CA LEU A 7 -0.14 38.75 21.70
C LEU A 7 0.13 37.61 20.72
N LEU A 8 1.37 37.14 20.81
CA LEU A 8 1.94 35.95 20.19
C LEU A 8 1.46 34.74 21.00
N VAL A 9 0.87 33.72 20.37
CA VAL A 9 0.62 32.42 21.01
C VAL A 9 1.59 31.40 20.42
N LEU A 10 2.52 30.99 21.28
CA LEU A 10 3.55 29.98 21.05
C LEU A 10 2.94 28.59 21.31
N VAL A 11 2.94 27.74 20.28
CA VAL A 11 2.63 26.31 20.39
C VAL A 11 3.93 25.56 20.64
N ILE A 12 4.05 24.87 21.77
CA ILE A 12 5.14 23.94 22.07
C ILE A 12 4.63 22.53 21.78
N LEU A 13 5.16 21.91 20.73
CA LEU A 13 5.06 20.47 20.46
C LEU A 13 6.30 19.78 21.02
N ALA A 14 6.10 18.86 21.96
CA ALA A 14 7.12 17.93 22.42
C ALA A 14 6.81 16.54 21.83
N LEU A 15 7.59 16.14 20.83
CA LEU A 15 7.65 14.78 20.27
C LEU A 15 9.13 14.44 20.08
N THR A 16 9.67 13.58 20.93
CA THR A 16 10.96 12.93 20.67
C THR A 16 11.01 11.56 21.32
N GLY A 17 11.41 10.57 20.53
CA GLY A 17 12.09 9.36 21.01
C GLY A 17 11.37 8.08 20.65
N PHE A 18 11.62 7.54 19.46
CA PHE A 18 11.93 6.12 19.18
C PHE A 18 11.99 5.95 17.65
N GLY A 19 13.19 5.70 17.11
CA GLY A 19 13.36 5.36 15.70
C GLY A 19 14.62 5.94 15.08
N SER A 20 15.78 5.39 15.40
CA SER A 20 17.00 5.64 14.62
C SER A 20 17.91 4.44 14.72
N GLY A 21 17.94 3.65 13.65
CA GLY A 21 18.88 2.55 13.51
C GLY A 21 18.56 1.63 12.35
N TRP A 22 18.42 2.14 11.11
CA TRP A 22 18.46 1.31 9.90
C TRP A 22 18.66 2.15 8.63
N ILE A 23 19.73 2.93 8.55
CA ILE A 23 20.25 3.44 7.26
C ILE A 23 21.77 3.55 7.39
N PHE A 24 22.51 2.59 6.82
CA PHE A 24 23.82 2.76 6.15
C PHE A 24 24.48 1.39 5.93
N ARG A 25 24.30 0.78 4.75
CA ARG A 25 25.30 -0.10 4.10
C ARG A 25 24.86 -0.48 2.69
N GLN A 26 25.05 0.44 1.74
CA GLN A 26 25.21 0.10 0.32
C GLN A 26 26.13 1.12 -0.33
N ALA A 27 27.44 0.90 -0.21
CA ALA A 27 28.44 1.50 -1.08
C ALA A 27 29.77 0.76 -0.91
N SER A 28 30.01 -0.28 -1.72
CA SER A 28 31.31 -0.55 -2.36
C SER A 28 31.34 -1.96 -2.98
N SER A 29 31.08 -2.06 -4.28
CA SER A 29 31.81 -2.98 -5.16
C SER A 29 31.57 -2.59 -6.62
N ALA A 30 32.30 -1.56 -7.05
CA ALA A 30 32.54 -1.33 -8.47
C ALA A 30 33.73 -2.20 -8.88
N SER A 31 33.48 -3.37 -9.48
CA SER A 31 34.46 -4.07 -10.30
C SER A 31 33.97 -4.08 -11.75
N LYS A 32 34.70 -3.35 -12.60
CA LYS A 32 34.57 -3.32 -14.06
C LYS A 32 34.86 -4.71 -14.62
N VAL A 33 33.96 -5.23 -15.44
CA VAL A 33 34.26 -6.22 -16.50
C VAL A 33 33.50 -5.79 -17.77
N PRO A 34 34.13 -5.81 -18.96
CA PRO A 34 33.62 -5.11 -20.14
C PRO A 34 32.53 -5.86 -20.90
N SER A 35 31.67 -5.03 -21.50
CA SER A 35 30.67 -5.32 -22.54
C SER A 35 31.20 -6.21 -23.67
N MET A 36 30.45 -7.26 -23.99
CA MET A 36 30.34 -7.79 -25.35
C MET A 36 28.87 -7.83 -25.76
N ALA A 37 28.52 -7.02 -26.75
CA ALA A 37 27.30 -7.14 -27.52
C ALA A 37 27.45 -8.26 -28.55
N GLY A 38 26.40 -9.05 -28.79
CA GLY A 38 26.37 -9.94 -29.95
C GLY A 38 25.36 -11.10 -29.95
N ALA A 39 24.10 -10.74 -30.18
CA ALA A 39 23.16 -11.45 -31.06
C ALA A 39 22.43 -12.74 -30.63
N ALA A 40 21.14 -12.71 -31.05
CA ALA A 40 20.29 -13.79 -31.55
C ALA A 40 19.41 -14.56 -30.55
N ALA A 41 18.13 -14.17 -30.62
CA ALA A 41 16.98 -14.93 -30.19
C ALA A 41 16.96 -16.37 -30.76
N THR A 42 16.66 -17.36 -29.93
CA THR A 42 15.86 -18.52 -30.35
C THR A 42 15.23 -19.26 -29.16
N LYS A 43 13.90 -19.38 -29.26
CA LYS A 43 12.96 -20.29 -28.58
C LYS A 43 13.58 -21.46 -27.79
N SER A 44 13.28 -21.55 -26.49
CA SER A 44 13.32 -22.80 -25.71
C SER A 44 12.51 -22.71 -24.40
N HIS A 45 11.19 -22.58 -24.50
CA HIS A 45 10.26 -22.86 -23.39
C HIS A 45 9.61 -24.24 -23.64
N ARG A 46 10.41 -25.32 -23.56
CA ARG A 46 9.88 -26.69 -23.53
C ARG A 46 10.92 -27.72 -23.07
N ALA A 47 11.49 -27.53 -21.88
CA ALA A 47 12.41 -28.52 -21.31
C ALA A 47 12.46 -28.57 -19.76
N ARG A 48 11.48 -28.00 -19.04
CA ARG A 48 11.48 -27.99 -17.56
C ARG A 48 10.40 -28.82 -16.87
N GLU A 49 9.46 -29.42 -17.61
CA GLU A 49 8.37 -30.22 -17.02
C GLU A 49 8.60 -31.74 -16.99
N SER A 50 9.70 -32.26 -17.56
CA SER A 50 9.94 -33.72 -17.59
C SER A 50 10.90 -34.24 -16.51
N ALA A 51 11.36 -33.39 -15.58
CA ALA A 51 12.31 -33.79 -14.53
C ALA A 51 11.69 -33.97 -13.13
N ARG A 52 10.38 -33.75 -12.95
CA ARG A 52 9.74 -33.76 -11.61
C ARG A 52 8.91 -35.01 -11.26
N SER A 53 8.86 -36.02 -12.12
CA SER A 53 8.11 -37.27 -11.87
C SER A 53 8.98 -38.52 -11.99
N ALA A 54 10.01 -38.63 -11.15
CA ALA A 54 10.67 -39.91 -10.82
C ALA A 54 11.63 -39.74 -9.62
N ALA A 55 11.10 -39.39 -8.44
CA ALA A 55 11.84 -39.53 -7.18
C ALA A 55 11.39 -40.85 -6.51
N THR A 56 11.87 -41.97 -7.04
CA THR A 56 11.86 -43.25 -6.34
C THR A 56 12.85 -43.19 -5.19
N THR A 57 12.41 -43.57 -4.00
CA THR A 57 13.17 -43.70 -2.76
C THR A 57 14.43 -44.56 -2.97
N GLN A 58 15.57 -43.91 -3.23
CA GLN A 58 16.89 -44.53 -3.12
C GLN A 58 17.60 -43.92 -1.92
N SER A 59 17.88 -44.74 -0.92
CA SER A 59 18.72 -44.40 0.22
C SER A 59 20.05 -43.81 -0.26
N PRO A 60 20.56 -42.72 0.36
CA PRO A 60 21.81 -42.11 -0.06
C PRO A 60 22.97 -43.07 0.23
N GLN A 61 23.56 -43.63 -0.83
CA GLN A 61 24.89 -44.22 -0.77
C GLN A 61 25.88 -43.14 -0.35
N ALA A 62 26.64 -43.44 0.70
CA ALA A 62 27.65 -42.59 1.32
C ALA A 62 28.58 -41.95 0.27
N ARG A 63 28.40 -40.65 0.04
CA ARG A 63 29.38 -39.82 -0.66
C ARG A 63 30.58 -39.65 0.26
N GLY A 64 31.78 -39.89 -0.30
CA GLY A 64 33.05 -39.77 0.40
C GLY A 64 33.17 -38.47 1.18
N GLY A 65 33.75 -38.58 2.38
CA GLY A 65 33.86 -37.49 3.34
C GLY A 65 34.49 -36.25 2.72
N ALA A 66 33.76 -35.13 2.83
CA ALA A 66 34.32 -33.82 2.57
C ALA A 66 35.57 -33.62 3.46
N PRO A 67 36.64 -33.00 2.95
CA PRO A 67 37.80 -32.68 3.78
C PRO A 67 37.34 -31.86 4.98
N THR A 68 37.63 -32.37 6.17
CA THR A 68 37.36 -31.68 7.43
C THR A 68 38.27 -30.46 7.45
N LEU A 69 37.70 -29.27 7.20
CA LEU A 69 38.42 -28.02 7.43
C LEU A 69 38.85 -28.02 8.92
N PRO A 70 40.10 -27.63 9.24
CA PRO A 70 40.51 -27.52 10.63
C PRO A 70 39.57 -26.54 11.35
N PRO A 71 39.16 -26.83 12.60
CA PRO A 71 38.33 -25.91 13.36
C PRO A 71 39.04 -24.55 13.43
N ILE A 72 38.33 -23.49 13.03
CA ILE A 72 38.82 -22.12 13.14
C ILE A 72 38.79 -21.78 14.63
N GLN A 73 39.93 -21.88 15.30
CA GLN A 73 40.08 -21.43 16.68
C GLN A 73 40.42 -19.93 16.68
N SER A 74 39.85 -19.19 17.63
CA SER A 74 40.28 -17.81 17.84
C SER A 74 41.73 -17.77 18.31
N PRO A 75 42.60 -16.93 17.74
CA PRO A 75 43.95 -16.72 18.27
C PRO A 75 43.97 -15.80 19.50
N ASP A 76 42.80 -15.29 19.91
CA ASP A 76 42.67 -14.21 20.89
C ASP A 76 42.60 -14.76 22.31
N THR A 77 43.20 -14.07 23.27
CA THR A 77 42.93 -14.30 24.70
C THR A 77 41.81 -13.39 25.23
N ALA A 78 41.31 -13.67 26.44
CA ALA A 78 40.36 -12.78 27.10
C ALA A 78 40.91 -11.34 27.21
N GLU A 79 42.20 -11.19 27.52
CA GLU A 79 42.87 -9.89 27.56
C GLU A 79 42.82 -9.19 26.20
N ASP A 80 43.09 -9.91 25.11
CA ASP A 80 43.05 -9.34 23.76
C ASP A 80 41.65 -8.82 23.44
N ILE A 81 40.63 -9.62 23.73
CA ILE A 81 39.22 -9.24 23.51
C ILE A 81 38.84 -8.00 24.33
N HIS A 82 39.20 -7.94 25.62
CA HIS A 82 38.91 -6.78 26.45
C HIS A 82 39.70 -5.52 26.07
N ALA A 83 40.86 -5.64 25.41
CA ALA A 83 41.65 -4.50 24.96
C ALA A 83 41.11 -3.85 23.67
N LEU A 84 40.25 -4.54 22.91
CA LEU A 84 39.70 -4.02 21.66
C LEU A 84 38.63 -2.95 21.90
N PRO A 85 38.55 -1.92 21.03
CA PRO A 85 37.42 -1.00 21.02
C PRO A 85 36.15 -1.67 20.47
N ALA A 86 34.96 -1.26 20.91
CA ALA A 86 33.68 -1.85 20.48
C ALA A 86 33.53 -2.00 18.95
N SER A 87 34.02 -1.03 18.17
CA SER A 87 33.98 -1.06 16.69
C SER A 87 34.69 -2.25 16.03
N GLN A 88 35.60 -2.93 16.74
CA GLN A 88 36.35 -4.09 16.26
C GLN A 88 36.03 -5.37 17.05
N LEU A 89 35.17 -5.25 18.07
CA LEU A 89 35.01 -6.27 19.09
C LEU A 89 34.10 -7.42 18.63
N TYR A 90 33.01 -7.12 17.92
CA TYR A 90 31.95 -8.09 17.66
C TYR A 90 32.46 -9.38 17.00
N ASP A 91 33.16 -9.28 15.86
CA ASP A 91 33.61 -10.46 15.11
C ASP A 91 34.66 -11.28 15.88
N ARG A 92 35.60 -10.60 16.56
CA ARG A 92 36.67 -11.27 17.34
C ARG A 92 36.12 -11.92 18.60
N MET A 93 35.23 -11.22 19.30
CA MET A 93 34.51 -11.75 20.46
C MET A 93 33.65 -12.95 20.06
N ALA A 94 32.97 -12.91 18.91
CA ALA A 94 32.15 -14.02 18.44
C ALA A 94 32.98 -15.30 18.25
N LEU A 95 34.15 -15.18 17.58
CA LEU A 95 35.06 -16.32 17.41
C LEU A 95 35.64 -16.81 18.75
N PHE A 96 36.08 -15.90 19.61
CA PHE A 96 36.63 -16.23 20.91
C PHE A 96 35.62 -16.98 21.81
N LEU A 97 34.37 -16.51 21.87
CA LEU A 97 33.34 -17.08 22.73
C LEU A 97 32.84 -18.47 22.27
N LEU A 98 33.14 -18.89 21.03
CA LEU A 98 32.82 -20.26 20.59
C LEU A 98 33.63 -21.31 21.34
N ASP A 99 34.89 -20.97 21.64
CA ASP A 99 35.88 -21.85 22.27
C ASP A 99 36.04 -21.63 23.78
N LEU A 100 35.44 -20.56 24.33
CA LEU A 100 35.55 -20.22 25.75
C LEU A 100 34.93 -21.32 26.63
N PRO A 101 35.69 -21.93 27.58
CA PRO A 101 35.14 -22.91 28.51
C PRO A 101 34.04 -22.32 29.40
N ALA A 102 33.05 -23.15 29.78
CA ALA A 102 31.90 -22.72 30.58
C ALA A 102 32.32 -22.03 31.89
N GLU A 103 33.37 -22.56 32.54
CA GLU A 103 33.93 -22.06 33.79
C GLU A 103 34.63 -20.69 33.67
N GLU A 104 35.00 -20.26 32.46
CA GLU A 104 35.70 -18.98 32.22
C GLU A 104 34.74 -17.81 31.94
N PHE A 105 33.50 -18.09 31.52
CA PHE A 105 32.50 -17.06 31.25
C PHE A 105 32.23 -16.10 32.43
N PRO A 106 32.11 -16.54 33.70
CA PRO A 106 31.89 -15.61 34.81
C PRO A 106 33.02 -14.58 34.98
N ALA A 107 34.28 -15.00 34.80
CA ALA A 107 35.43 -14.12 34.90
C ALA A 107 35.48 -13.15 33.71
N PHE A 108 35.23 -13.65 32.50
CA PHE A 108 35.13 -12.84 31.30
C PHE A 108 34.02 -11.80 31.41
N TYR A 109 32.82 -12.20 31.85
CA TYR A 109 31.68 -11.30 32.04
C TYR A 109 31.97 -10.22 33.10
N SER A 110 32.57 -10.60 34.23
CA SER A 110 32.92 -9.65 35.30
C SER A 110 33.81 -8.53 34.78
N ARG A 111 34.80 -8.85 33.95
CA ARG A 111 35.67 -7.86 33.29
C ARG A 111 34.97 -7.12 32.16
N TYR A 112 34.05 -7.78 31.44
CA TYR A 112 33.23 -7.14 30.41
C TYR A 112 32.33 -6.05 31.00
N LEU A 113 31.82 -6.21 32.23
CA LEU A 113 31.02 -5.20 32.93
C LEU A 113 31.75 -3.89 33.17
N GLU A 114 33.08 -3.90 33.26
CA GLU A 114 33.92 -2.72 33.50
C GLU A 114 34.02 -1.83 32.26
N ARG A 115 33.56 -2.30 31.09
CA ARG A 115 33.61 -1.54 29.85
C ARG A 115 32.54 -0.46 29.81
N GLU A 116 32.95 0.74 29.37
CA GLU A 116 32.03 1.87 29.14
C GLU A 116 31.33 1.82 27.77
N ASP A 117 31.91 1.10 26.80
CA ASP A 117 31.46 1.06 25.40
C ASP A 117 30.59 -0.17 25.06
N ARG A 118 29.98 -0.79 26.09
CA ARG A 118 29.05 -1.92 25.93
C ARG A 118 27.82 -1.50 25.12
N ASN A 119 27.28 -2.44 24.35
CA ASN A 119 26.04 -2.24 23.61
C ASN A 119 25.19 -3.53 23.58
N ASN A 120 23.97 -3.42 23.05
CA ASN A 120 23.02 -4.55 23.01
C ASN A 120 23.56 -5.73 22.19
N ASP A 121 24.17 -5.49 21.03
CA ASP A 121 24.64 -6.57 20.15
C ASP A 121 25.75 -7.40 20.81
N LEU A 122 26.66 -6.76 21.54
CA LEU A 122 27.72 -7.43 22.30
C LEU A 122 27.16 -8.20 23.51
N ASN A 123 26.13 -7.66 24.17
CA ASN A 123 25.44 -8.37 25.24
C ASN A 123 24.70 -9.60 24.69
N ASP A 124 23.94 -9.45 23.60
CA ASP A 124 23.24 -10.53 22.91
C ASP A 124 24.23 -11.65 22.56
N LEU A 125 25.37 -11.30 21.95
CA LEU A 125 26.43 -12.26 21.59
C LEU A 125 27.00 -12.99 22.81
N LEU A 126 27.35 -12.27 23.89
CA LEU A 126 27.90 -12.87 25.10
C LEU A 126 26.94 -13.88 25.71
N PHE A 127 25.68 -13.48 25.90
CA PHE A 127 24.69 -14.32 26.55
C PHE A 127 24.24 -15.47 25.66
N MET A 128 24.17 -15.29 24.35
CA MET A 128 23.98 -16.40 23.41
C MET A 128 25.10 -17.43 23.52
N ALA A 129 26.36 -17.02 23.64
CA ALA A 129 27.47 -17.97 23.81
C ALA A 129 27.47 -18.64 25.19
N TRP A 130 27.21 -17.88 26.27
CA TRP A 130 27.25 -18.39 27.64
C TRP A 130 26.10 -19.36 27.92
N THR A 131 24.87 -18.97 27.61
CA THR A 131 23.69 -19.81 27.91
C THR A 131 23.62 -21.09 27.08
N ARG A 132 24.36 -21.17 25.97
CA ARG A 132 24.56 -22.42 25.20
C ARG A 132 25.30 -23.48 26.02
N VAL A 133 26.25 -23.08 26.87
CA VAL A 133 27.10 -24.01 27.63
C VAL A 133 26.70 -24.13 29.09
N ASP A 134 26.30 -23.05 29.74
CA ASP A 134 25.84 -23.04 31.14
C ASP A 134 24.82 -21.91 31.39
N PRO A 135 23.53 -22.16 31.09
CA PRO A 135 22.47 -21.17 31.30
C PRO A 135 22.27 -20.85 32.78
N ALA A 136 22.44 -21.83 33.68
CA ALA A 136 22.24 -21.63 35.12
C ALA A 136 23.27 -20.64 35.69
N ALA A 137 24.55 -20.77 35.30
CA ALA A 137 25.59 -19.83 35.71
C ALA A 137 25.35 -18.42 35.16
N ALA A 138 24.92 -18.29 33.90
CA ALA A 138 24.61 -16.99 33.29
C ALA A 138 23.45 -16.27 34.01
N ILE A 139 22.36 -17.00 34.31
CA ILE A 139 21.21 -16.47 35.05
C ILE A 139 21.60 -16.07 36.46
N LEU A 140 22.39 -16.91 37.16
CA LEU A 140 22.85 -16.60 38.51
C LEU A 140 23.75 -15.36 38.54
N ALA A 141 24.68 -15.22 37.58
CA ALA A 141 25.62 -14.11 37.50
C ALA A 141 24.96 -12.77 37.14
N THR A 142 23.81 -12.81 36.44
CA THR A 142 23.05 -11.62 36.04
C THR A 142 21.89 -11.30 36.95
N LYS A 143 21.65 -12.12 37.98
CA LYS A 143 20.57 -11.93 38.93
C LYS A 143 20.65 -10.54 39.56
N ASP A 144 19.50 -9.87 39.65
CA ASP A 144 19.35 -8.51 40.18
C ASP A 144 20.12 -7.41 39.40
N THR A 145 20.56 -7.72 38.18
CA THR A 145 21.15 -6.74 37.24
C THR A 145 20.23 -6.49 36.05
N ASN A 146 20.47 -5.39 35.33
CA ASN A 146 19.78 -5.09 34.07
C ASN A 146 20.11 -6.10 32.95
N ASP A 147 21.15 -6.91 33.11
CA ASP A 147 21.59 -7.87 32.10
C ASP A 147 20.84 -9.21 32.20
N SER A 148 20.06 -9.43 33.25
CA SER A 148 19.22 -10.63 33.45
C SER A 148 18.31 -10.92 32.25
N ARG A 149 17.80 -9.87 31.59
CA ARG A 149 16.98 -10.00 30.38
C ARG A 149 17.69 -10.72 29.24
N TYR A 150 18.99 -10.50 29.05
CA TYR A 150 19.75 -11.11 27.96
C TYR A 150 19.99 -12.60 28.23
N ALA A 151 20.28 -12.96 29.48
CA ALA A 151 20.46 -14.35 29.87
C ALA A 151 19.16 -15.16 29.69
N TRP A 152 18.01 -14.63 30.14
CA TRP A 152 16.71 -15.30 29.94
C TRP A 152 16.30 -15.40 28.46
N TRP A 153 16.47 -14.31 27.69
CA TRP A 153 16.21 -14.29 26.26
C TRP A 153 17.09 -15.29 25.49
N ALA A 154 18.39 -15.32 25.78
CA ALA A 154 19.33 -16.21 25.11
C ALA A 154 19.10 -17.68 25.48
N TRP A 155 18.81 -17.98 26.75
CA TRP A 155 18.47 -19.33 27.18
C TRP A 155 17.21 -19.84 26.47
N ALA A 156 16.16 -19.02 26.39
CA ALA A 156 14.97 -19.33 25.59
C ALA A 156 15.27 -19.57 24.11
N GLY A 157 16.31 -18.94 23.56
CA GLY A 157 16.81 -19.17 22.21
C GLY A 157 17.50 -20.53 22.01
N HIS A 158 18.05 -21.15 23.06
CA HIS A 158 18.69 -22.48 22.98
C HIS A 158 17.78 -23.62 23.40
N ASP A 159 17.01 -23.44 24.48
CA ASP A 159 16.12 -24.45 25.05
C ASP A 159 14.80 -23.79 25.50
N PRO A 160 13.83 -23.64 24.58
CA PRO A 160 12.58 -22.95 24.86
C PRO A 160 11.71 -23.69 25.90
N GLU A 161 11.84 -25.02 26.02
CA GLU A 161 11.10 -25.83 27.00
C GLU A 161 11.64 -25.59 28.41
N ALA A 162 12.95 -25.77 28.61
CA ALA A 162 13.54 -25.60 29.94
C ALA A 162 13.40 -24.16 30.45
N ALA A 163 13.64 -23.17 29.58
CA ALA A 163 13.49 -21.76 29.93
C ALA A 163 12.05 -21.40 30.29
N LEU A 164 11.05 -21.93 29.56
CA LEU A 164 9.64 -21.74 29.90
C LEU A 164 9.31 -22.34 31.27
N GLN A 165 9.73 -23.58 31.54
CA GLN A 165 9.45 -24.25 32.81
C GLN A 165 10.03 -23.49 34.00
N ALA A 166 11.29 -23.07 33.92
CA ALA A 166 11.92 -22.26 34.96
C ALA A 166 11.20 -20.91 35.16
N THR A 167 10.79 -20.28 34.06
CA THR A 167 10.01 -19.03 34.10
C THR A 167 8.65 -19.24 34.78
N LEU A 168 7.92 -20.31 34.46
CA LEU A 168 6.64 -20.65 35.09
C LEU A 168 6.78 -21.07 36.56
N ALA A 169 7.95 -21.59 36.95
CA ALA A 169 8.30 -21.85 38.35
C ALA A 169 8.65 -20.57 39.14
N GLY A 170 8.69 -19.41 38.49
CA GLY A 170 8.97 -18.11 39.10
C GLY A 170 10.45 -17.75 39.19
N GLU A 171 11.34 -18.51 38.56
CA GLU A 171 12.78 -18.27 38.62
C GLU A 171 13.21 -17.00 37.87
N ALA A 172 12.44 -16.57 36.87
CA ALA A 172 12.68 -15.35 36.10
C ALA A 172 12.36 -14.06 36.87
N GLY A 173 11.80 -14.17 38.08
CA GLY A 173 11.37 -13.02 38.86
C GLY A 173 10.11 -12.34 38.30
N PRO A 174 9.88 -11.06 38.61
CA PRO A 174 8.63 -10.38 38.30
C PRO A 174 8.46 -10.01 36.81
N ASP A 175 9.52 -10.09 36.01
CA ASP A 175 9.54 -9.61 34.63
C ASP A 175 9.93 -10.71 33.63
N PRO A 176 9.05 -11.69 33.36
CA PRO A 176 9.39 -12.88 32.57
C PRO A 176 9.36 -12.66 31.05
N TRP A 177 9.06 -11.44 30.57
CA TRP A 177 8.94 -11.16 29.14
C TRP A 177 10.16 -11.55 28.30
N PRO A 178 11.44 -11.49 28.77
CA PRO A 178 12.57 -11.83 27.93
C PRO A 178 12.55 -13.30 27.48
N THR A 179 12.11 -14.22 28.35
CA THR A 179 11.92 -15.63 28.00
C THR A 179 10.91 -15.77 26.87
N PHE A 180 9.71 -15.20 27.05
CA PHE A 180 8.64 -15.28 26.06
C PHE A 180 9.00 -14.61 24.75
N TRP A 181 9.72 -13.49 24.81
CA TRP A 181 10.27 -12.82 23.63
C TRP A 181 11.26 -13.72 22.90
N GLY A 182 12.24 -14.32 23.60
CA GLY A 182 13.20 -15.23 23.01
C GLY A 182 12.55 -16.44 22.32
N ILE A 183 11.55 -17.05 22.97
CA ILE A 183 10.76 -18.14 22.37
C ILE A 183 10.11 -17.70 21.05
N GLY A 184 9.46 -16.54 21.03
CA GLY A 184 8.82 -16.01 19.82
C GLY A 184 9.81 -15.63 18.72
N GLU A 185 10.99 -15.14 19.09
CA GLU A 185 12.05 -14.72 18.17
C GLU A 185 12.74 -15.90 17.48
N PHE A 186 13.01 -16.97 18.23
CA PHE A 186 13.85 -18.09 17.74
C PHE A 186 13.06 -19.35 17.39
N HIS A 187 11.89 -19.55 18.00
CA HIS A 187 11.16 -20.84 17.94
C HIS A 187 9.68 -20.67 17.61
N PRO A 188 9.30 -20.02 16.50
CA PRO A 188 7.90 -19.78 16.16
C PRO A 188 7.08 -21.07 16.00
N GLN A 189 7.64 -22.13 15.42
CA GLN A 189 6.97 -23.44 15.31
C GLN A 189 6.69 -24.05 16.67
N TRP A 190 7.70 -24.08 17.55
CA TRP A 190 7.53 -24.61 18.90
C TRP A 190 6.51 -23.78 19.69
N ALA A 191 6.55 -22.46 19.57
CA ALA A 191 5.59 -21.56 20.20
C ALA A 191 4.15 -21.78 19.70
N LEU A 192 3.98 -22.06 18.40
CA LEU A 192 2.68 -22.39 17.83
C LEU A 192 2.10 -23.69 18.43
N GLU A 193 2.92 -24.73 18.53
CA GLU A 193 2.54 -26.04 19.10
C GLU A 193 2.23 -25.96 20.59
N ASN A 194 2.85 -25.02 21.31
CA ASN A 194 2.76 -24.86 22.76
C ASN A 194 1.96 -23.63 23.19
N TRP A 195 1.20 -23.01 22.28
CA TRP A 195 0.53 -21.72 22.50
C TRP A 195 -0.31 -21.65 23.78
N ASP A 196 -1.01 -22.75 24.09
CA ASP A 196 -1.92 -22.83 25.24
C ASP A 196 -1.19 -22.95 26.59
N ARG A 197 0.12 -23.20 26.57
CA ARG A 197 0.96 -23.25 27.78
C ARG A 197 1.41 -21.86 28.25
N PHE A 198 1.35 -20.86 27.37
CA PHE A 198 1.78 -19.51 27.72
C PHE A 198 0.69 -18.75 28.47
N PRO A 199 1.00 -18.10 29.61
CA PRO A 199 0.10 -17.18 30.28
C PRO A 199 -0.39 -16.08 29.32
N GLU A 200 -1.67 -15.74 29.38
CA GLU A 200 -2.32 -14.86 28.41
C GLU A 200 -1.64 -13.48 28.33
N GLU A 201 -1.28 -12.93 29.49
CA GLU A 201 -0.58 -11.66 29.65
C GLU A 201 0.80 -11.62 28.97
N ASN A 202 1.41 -12.79 28.76
CA ASN A 202 2.76 -12.94 28.21
C ASN A 202 2.77 -13.31 26.71
N ARG A 203 1.64 -13.74 26.14
CA ARG A 203 1.50 -14.06 24.70
C ARG A 203 1.87 -12.88 23.81
N ARG A 204 1.63 -11.66 24.28
CA ARG A 204 2.05 -10.43 23.58
C ARG A 204 3.55 -10.37 23.36
N SER A 205 4.35 -10.81 24.33
CA SER A 205 5.82 -10.78 24.26
C SER A 205 6.35 -11.76 23.23
N ILE A 206 5.73 -12.93 23.10
CA ILE A 206 6.03 -13.93 22.05
C ILE A 206 5.82 -13.31 20.67
N LEU A 207 4.65 -12.69 20.46
CA LEU A 207 4.32 -12.05 19.19
C LEU A 207 5.22 -10.84 18.88
N ASN A 208 5.78 -10.19 19.90
CA ASN A 208 6.76 -9.12 19.71
C ASN A 208 8.15 -9.70 19.37
N GLY A 209 8.55 -10.81 19.98
CA GLY A 209 9.78 -11.52 19.61
C GLY A 209 9.79 -11.95 18.15
N LEU A 210 8.67 -12.52 17.71
CA LEU A 210 8.41 -12.89 16.32
C LEU A 210 8.61 -11.72 15.33
N SER A 211 8.37 -10.49 15.77
CA SER A 211 8.46 -9.29 14.93
C SER A 211 9.88 -8.76 14.74
N LYS A 212 10.86 -9.25 15.51
CA LYS A 212 12.23 -8.70 15.50
C LYS A 212 12.95 -9.01 14.20
N TRP A 213 12.76 -10.22 13.65
CA TRP A 213 13.43 -10.65 12.43
C TRP A 213 12.43 -11.16 11.38
N PRO A 214 12.71 -10.93 10.08
CA PRO A 214 12.04 -11.67 9.04
C PRO A 214 12.32 -13.16 9.19
N ASP A 215 11.33 -13.93 9.63
CA ASP A 215 11.48 -15.37 9.63
C ASP A 215 11.41 -15.91 8.20
N SER A 216 12.58 -16.25 7.66
CA SER A 216 12.75 -16.96 6.40
C SER A 216 12.95 -18.46 6.58
N GLN A 217 13.09 -18.95 7.81
CA GLN A 217 13.36 -20.37 8.09
C GLN A 217 12.06 -21.14 8.26
N THR A 218 11.06 -20.56 8.93
CA THR A 218 9.76 -21.18 9.21
C THR A 218 8.58 -20.22 8.96
N PRO A 219 8.47 -19.62 7.77
CA PRO A 219 7.53 -18.53 7.51
C PRO A 219 6.05 -18.92 7.71
N GLU A 220 5.68 -20.18 7.48
CA GLU A 220 4.33 -20.69 7.75
C GLU A 220 4.01 -20.70 9.25
N ALA A 221 4.94 -21.22 10.07
CA ALA A 221 4.78 -21.26 11.52
C ALA A 221 4.60 -19.85 12.07
N SER A 222 5.46 -18.94 11.61
CA SER A 222 5.42 -17.52 11.95
C SER A 222 4.09 -16.87 11.53
N TYR A 223 3.61 -17.15 10.32
CA TYR A 223 2.30 -16.67 9.86
C TYR A 223 1.18 -17.17 10.78
N LEU A 224 1.07 -18.48 11.00
CA LEU A 224 0.04 -19.08 11.84
C LEU A 224 0.09 -18.59 13.30
N LEU A 225 1.29 -18.37 13.84
CA LEU A 225 1.47 -17.80 15.17
C LEU A 225 0.91 -16.38 15.26
N THR A 226 1.11 -15.53 14.24
CA THR A 226 0.46 -14.21 14.20
C THR A 226 -1.07 -14.32 14.16
N LYS A 227 -1.62 -15.33 13.45
CA LYS A 227 -3.07 -15.56 13.40
C LYS A 227 -3.63 -15.98 14.77
N LYS A 228 -2.94 -16.88 15.49
CA LYS A 228 -3.29 -17.24 16.88
C LYS A 228 -3.32 -16.03 17.81
N GLY A 229 -2.43 -15.08 17.59
CA GLY A 229 -2.37 -13.81 18.29
C GLY A 229 -3.34 -12.73 17.82
N ASN A 230 -4.21 -13.02 16.85
CA ASN A 230 -5.07 -12.04 16.16
C ASN A 230 -4.28 -10.81 15.66
N ARG A 231 -3.09 -11.05 15.11
CA ARG A 231 -2.22 -10.03 14.51
C ARG A 231 -2.11 -10.22 13.01
N THR A 232 -1.69 -9.15 12.35
CA THR A 232 -1.32 -9.23 10.94
C THR A 232 0.12 -9.71 10.81
N ALA A 233 0.40 -10.48 9.76
CA ALA A 233 1.74 -10.98 9.52
C ALA A 233 2.70 -9.86 9.09
N HIS A 234 3.98 -10.02 9.39
CA HIS A 234 5.01 -9.12 8.87
C HIS A 234 5.16 -9.30 7.37
N SER A 235 5.47 -8.19 6.68
CA SER A 235 5.61 -8.20 5.22
C SER A 235 6.67 -9.20 4.73
N GLN A 236 7.76 -9.33 5.47
CA GLN A 236 8.83 -10.26 5.11
C GLN A 236 8.45 -11.73 5.36
N THR A 237 7.63 -12.02 6.38
CA THR A 237 7.06 -13.36 6.60
C THR A 237 6.14 -13.76 5.45
N LEU A 238 5.26 -12.85 5.01
CA LEU A 238 4.39 -13.09 3.85
C LEU A 238 5.20 -13.35 2.58
N LEU A 239 6.27 -12.58 2.36
CA LEU A 239 7.15 -12.77 1.20
C LEU A 239 7.92 -14.09 1.29
N ALA A 240 8.48 -14.43 2.45
CA ALA A 240 9.17 -15.69 2.67
C ALA A 240 8.23 -16.90 2.47
N LEU A 241 6.99 -16.80 2.95
CA LEU A 241 5.96 -17.82 2.75
C LEU A 241 5.65 -18.01 1.25
N ALA A 242 5.48 -16.91 0.52
CA ALA A 242 5.22 -16.96 -0.91
C ALA A 242 6.42 -17.44 -1.73
N ARG A 243 7.66 -17.16 -1.31
CA ARG A 243 8.88 -17.71 -1.93
C ARG A 243 8.98 -19.22 -1.80
N GLU A 244 8.61 -19.73 -0.64
CA GLU A 244 8.69 -21.16 -0.34
C GLU A 244 7.66 -21.94 -1.18
N ASP A 245 6.39 -21.52 -1.13
CA ASP A 245 5.31 -22.12 -1.89
C ASP A 245 4.17 -21.08 -2.10
N PRO A 246 4.07 -20.45 -3.29
CA PRO A 246 3.01 -19.48 -3.58
C PRO A 246 1.59 -20.05 -3.43
N SER A 247 1.40 -21.35 -3.71
CA SER A 247 0.09 -22.01 -3.58
C SER A 247 -0.30 -22.10 -2.13
N LYS A 248 0.62 -22.61 -1.30
CA LYS A 248 0.39 -22.74 0.12
C LYS A 248 0.19 -21.38 0.80
N ALA A 249 0.98 -20.38 0.40
CA ALA A 249 0.83 -19.01 0.89
C ALA A 249 -0.58 -18.45 0.61
N TYR A 250 -1.07 -18.62 -0.62
CA TYR A 250 -2.39 -18.19 -1.01
C TYR A 250 -3.50 -18.92 -0.22
N ASP A 251 -3.40 -20.24 -0.08
CA ASP A 251 -4.38 -21.04 0.66
C ASP A 251 -4.42 -20.65 2.14
N LEU A 252 -3.26 -20.48 2.78
CA LEU A 252 -3.16 -20.04 4.18
C LEU A 252 -3.72 -18.61 4.40
N ILE A 253 -3.50 -17.70 3.45
CA ILE A 253 -4.06 -16.35 3.48
C ILE A 253 -5.58 -16.38 3.31
N LYS A 254 -6.11 -17.27 2.46
CA LYS A 254 -7.57 -17.43 2.33
C LYS A 254 -8.20 -18.06 3.56
N GLU A 255 -7.55 -19.04 4.17
CA GLU A 255 -8.05 -19.74 5.34
C GLU A 255 -8.04 -18.85 6.59
N HIS A 256 -6.97 -18.10 6.81
CA HIS A 256 -6.75 -17.38 8.08
C HIS A 256 -6.64 -15.85 7.96
N GLY A 257 -6.54 -15.30 6.75
CA GLY A 257 -6.32 -13.87 6.53
C GLY A 257 -7.61 -13.03 6.50
N LEU A 258 -8.78 -13.68 6.58
CA LEU A 258 -10.07 -13.00 6.71
C LEU A 258 -10.31 -12.65 8.18
N SER A 259 -9.81 -11.49 8.63
CA SER A 259 -10.28 -10.90 9.88
C SER A 259 -11.76 -10.57 9.75
N ALA A 260 -12.61 -11.20 10.57
CA ALA A 260 -14.05 -11.02 10.56
C ALA A 260 -14.52 -9.58 10.90
N PHE A 261 -13.60 -8.69 11.28
CA PHE A 261 -13.95 -7.41 11.91
C PHE A 261 -13.46 -6.15 11.20
N ASN A 262 -12.66 -6.22 10.13
CA ASN A 262 -12.19 -5.01 9.43
C ASN A 262 -12.46 -5.06 7.92
N HIS A 263 -13.55 -4.40 7.51
CA HIS A 263 -13.84 -4.11 6.10
C HIS A 263 -12.94 -3.00 5.52
N SER A 264 -12.16 -2.30 6.36
CA SER A 264 -11.26 -1.21 5.96
C SER A 264 -9.79 -1.61 5.85
N ASP A 265 -9.39 -2.77 6.35
CA ASP A 265 -8.00 -3.22 6.25
C ASP A 265 -7.77 -3.87 4.90
N GLN A 266 -6.71 -3.45 4.21
CA GLN A 266 -6.16 -4.19 3.08
C GLN A 266 -6.05 -5.66 3.48
N SER A 267 -6.69 -6.54 2.72
CA SER A 267 -6.62 -7.97 3.01
C SER A 267 -5.15 -8.42 3.05
N GLU A 268 -4.82 -9.46 3.80
CA GLU A 268 -3.43 -9.96 3.79
C GLU A 268 -2.98 -10.39 2.39
N LEU A 269 -3.93 -10.75 1.52
CA LEU A 269 -3.68 -10.94 0.09
C LEU A 269 -3.25 -9.64 -0.59
N ASP A 270 -3.95 -8.51 -0.36
CA ASP A 270 -3.56 -7.20 -0.92
C ASP A 270 -2.17 -6.79 -0.43
N ARG A 271 -1.84 -7.07 0.83
CA ARG A 271 -0.49 -6.84 1.38
C ARG A 271 0.54 -7.73 0.69
N LEU A 272 0.28 -9.03 0.53
CA LEU A 272 1.18 -9.93 -0.18
C LEU A 272 1.40 -9.46 -1.63
N ILE A 273 0.34 -9.08 -2.33
CA ILE A 273 0.41 -8.56 -3.71
C ILE A 273 1.29 -7.32 -3.77
N GLU A 274 1.10 -6.37 -2.85
CA GLU A 274 1.91 -5.15 -2.78
C GLU A 274 3.40 -5.44 -2.53
N ILE A 275 3.69 -6.36 -1.60
CA ILE A 275 5.06 -6.74 -1.25
C ILE A 275 5.73 -7.48 -2.41
N ALA A 276 5.04 -8.45 -3.03
CA ALA A 276 5.54 -9.17 -4.20
C ALA A 276 5.79 -8.20 -5.36
N ARG A 277 4.86 -7.29 -5.66
CA ARG A 277 5.04 -6.25 -6.68
C ARG A 277 6.33 -5.45 -6.49
N ARG A 278 6.66 -5.11 -5.23
CA ARG A 278 7.80 -4.25 -4.91
C ARG A 278 9.13 -4.98 -4.87
N PHE A 279 9.15 -6.24 -4.42
CA PHE A 279 10.39 -6.94 -4.11
C PHE A 279 10.67 -8.14 -5.01
N GLU A 280 9.63 -8.87 -5.46
CA GLU A 280 9.73 -10.10 -6.27
C GLU A 280 8.50 -10.27 -7.17
N PRO A 281 8.41 -9.49 -8.26
CA PRO A 281 7.23 -9.46 -9.12
C PRO A 281 6.95 -10.78 -9.84
N GLU A 282 7.94 -11.68 -9.96
CA GLU A 282 7.78 -13.02 -10.50
C GLU A 282 6.77 -13.86 -9.71
N ILE A 283 6.66 -13.65 -8.39
CA ILE A 283 5.69 -14.35 -7.53
C ILE A 283 4.25 -14.03 -7.94
N LEU A 284 4.00 -12.82 -8.49
CA LEU A 284 2.66 -12.44 -8.94
C LEU A 284 2.17 -13.33 -10.08
N SER A 285 3.08 -13.80 -10.95
CA SER A 285 2.73 -14.72 -12.03
C SER A 285 2.28 -16.07 -11.49
N ASP A 286 3.03 -16.63 -10.54
CA ASP A 286 2.70 -17.90 -9.90
C ASP A 286 1.37 -17.80 -9.15
N LEU A 287 1.18 -16.74 -8.36
CA LEU A 287 -0.09 -16.47 -7.68
C LEU A 287 -1.27 -16.38 -8.66
N SER A 288 -1.09 -15.74 -9.82
CA SER A 288 -2.16 -15.55 -10.81
C SER A 288 -2.71 -16.87 -11.37
N GLN A 289 -1.88 -17.92 -11.41
CA GLN A 289 -2.27 -19.26 -11.88
C GLN A 289 -3.12 -20.00 -10.84
N LEU A 290 -2.97 -19.66 -9.56
CA LEU A 290 -3.62 -20.33 -8.44
C LEU A 290 -4.99 -19.74 -8.11
N VAL A 291 -5.13 -18.42 -8.32
CA VAL A 291 -6.37 -17.72 -8.05
C VAL A 291 -7.50 -18.17 -8.97
N LYS A 292 -8.66 -18.48 -8.38
CA LYS A 292 -9.88 -18.83 -9.12
C LYS A 292 -10.82 -17.64 -9.33
N GLY A 293 -10.87 -16.72 -8.37
CA GLY A 293 -11.80 -15.59 -8.38
C GLY A 293 -11.40 -14.49 -9.37
N PRO A 294 -12.33 -13.96 -10.19
CA PRO A 294 -12.01 -12.90 -11.16
C PRO A 294 -11.51 -11.61 -10.51
N SER A 295 -12.01 -11.26 -9.32
CA SER A 295 -11.55 -10.08 -8.56
C SER A 295 -10.07 -10.18 -8.22
N ASP A 296 -9.65 -11.28 -7.61
CA ASP A 296 -8.27 -11.50 -7.19
C ASP A 296 -7.33 -11.63 -8.41
N LYS A 297 -7.79 -12.24 -9.51
CA LYS A 297 -7.05 -12.27 -10.78
C LYS A 297 -6.79 -10.87 -11.31
N ASN A 298 -7.80 -10.01 -11.31
CA ASN A 298 -7.67 -8.63 -11.76
C ASN A 298 -6.70 -7.84 -10.87
N ARG A 299 -6.71 -8.07 -9.54
CA ARG A 299 -5.75 -7.44 -8.61
C ARG A 299 -4.32 -7.85 -8.91
N LEU A 300 -4.06 -9.14 -9.12
CA LEU A 300 -2.74 -9.66 -9.48
C LEU A 300 -2.27 -9.14 -10.84
N ALA A 301 -3.15 -9.15 -11.85
CA ALA A 301 -2.85 -8.62 -13.17
C ALA A 301 -2.51 -7.12 -13.12
N LYS A 302 -3.25 -6.34 -12.33
CA LYS A 302 -2.95 -4.92 -12.09
C LYS A 302 -1.60 -4.72 -11.43
N ALA A 303 -1.29 -5.47 -10.37
CA ALA A 303 -0.01 -5.36 -9.67
C ALA A 303 1.16 -5.75 -10.58
N HIS A 304 1.01 -6.80 -11.39
CA HIS A 304 2.02 -7.18 -12.38
C HIS A 304 2.22 -6.08 -13.43
N PHE A 305 1.13 -5.50 -13.95
CA PHE A 305 1.19 -4.36 -14.85
C PHE A 305 1.89 -3.15 -14.22
N GLU A 306 1.62 -2.83 -12.95
CA GLU A 306 2.26 -1.70 -12.25
C GLU A 306 3.77 -1.94 -12.02
N SER A 307 4.19 -3.18 -11.78
CA SER A 307 5.61 -3.55 -11.73
C SER A 307 6.26 -3.37 -13.10
N LEU A 308 5.66 -3.88 -14.18
CA LEU A 308 6.14 -3.64 -15.55
C LEU A 308 6.18 -2.15 -15.87
N LEU A 309 5.19 -1.37 -15.43
CA LEU A 309 5.12 0.06 -15.69
C LEU A 309 6.29 0.82 -15.03
N ALA A 310 6.79 0.33 -13.90
CA ALA A 310 7.95 0.89 -13.22
C ALA A 310 9.27 0.57 -13.95
N GLU A 311 9.43 -0.67 -14.41
CA GLU A 311 10.72 -1.19 -14.92
C GLU A 311 10.82 -1.21 -16.45
N GLU A 312 9.74 -1.58 -17.13
CA GLU A 312 9.64 -1.81 -18.58
C GLU A 312 8.36 -1.18 -19.19
N PRO A 313 8.30 0.16 -19.32
CA PRO A 313 7.06 0.86 -19.70
C PRO A 313 6.47 0.43 -21.06
N GLU A 314 7.32 0.02 -22.00
CA GLU A 314 6.86 -0.50 -23.31
C GLU A 314 6.22 -1.89 -23.19
N ALA A 315 6.75 -2.75 -22.32
CA ALA A 315 6.13 -4.04 -22.02
C ALA A 315 4.77 -3.85 -21.31
N ALA A 316 4.71 -2.91 -20.36
CA ALA A 316 3.45 -2.53 -19.71
C ALA A 316 2.43 -2.04 -20.76
N ARG A 317 2.84 -1.16 -21.68
CA ARG A 317 1.98 -0.68 -22.76
C ARG A 317 1.42 -1.83 -23.60
N GLN A 318 2.25 -2.81 -23.97
CA GLN A 318 1.78 -3.98 -24.71
C GLN A 318 0.72 -4.76 -23.91
N VAL A 319 0.96 -5.01 -22.62
CA VAL A 319 -0.02 -5.66 -21.74
C VAL A 319 -1.33 -4.87 -21.67
N LEU A 320 -1.27 -3.55 -21.57
CA LEU A 320 -2.45 -2.69 -21.59
C LEU A 320 -3.23 -2.81 -22.91
N GLU A 321 -2.54 -2.82 -24.06
CA GLU A 321 -3.16 -2.95 -25.38
C GLU A 321 -3.85 -4.32 -25.57
N GLU A 322 -3.23 -5.39 -25.06
CA GLU A 322 -3.76 -6.77 -25.10
C GLU A 322 -4.87 -7.04 -24.07
N THR A 323 -4.99 -6.21 -23.03
CA THR A 323 -6.01 -6.37 -21.99
C THR A 323 -7.41 -6.11 -22.57
N PRO A 324 -8.38 -7.04 -22.39
CA PRO A 324 -9.76 -6.84 -22.84
C PRO A 324 -10.43 -5.64 -22.16
N GLU A 325 -11.41 -5.03 -22.84
CA GLU A 325 -12.19 -3.93 -22.27
C GLU A 325 -12.88 -4.33 -20.95
N GLY A 326 -12.81 -3.44 -19.96
CA GLY A 326 -13.37 -3.65 -18.62
C GLY A 326 -12.64 -2.83 -17.55
N TRP A 327 -13.05 -2.96 -16.28
CA TRP A 327 -12.49 -2.15 -15.18
C TRP A 327 -10.99 -2.33 -14.97
N LEU A 328 -10.45 -3.52 -15.24
CA LEU A 328 -9.00 -3.75 -15.16
C LEU A 328 -8.25 -2.90 -16.18
N LYS A 329 -8.69 -2.88 -17.44
CA LYS A 329 -8.08 -2.06 -18.48
C LYS A 329 -8.17 -0.57 -18.12
N GLN A 330 -9.29 -0.13 -17.58
CA GLN A 330 -9.46 1.25 -17.12
C GLN A 330 -8.45 1.62 -16.02
N ASP A 331 -8.22 0.73 -15.04
CA ASP A 331 -7.19 0.92 -14.01
C ASP A 331 -5.79 1.04 -14.63
N MET A 332 -5.46 0.16 -15.59
CA MET A 332 -4.18 0.17 -16.28
C MET A 332 -4.01 1.42 -17.15
N VAL A 333 -5.05 1.89 -17.83
CA VAL A 333 -5.08 3.15 -18.58
C VAL A 333 -4.74 4.31 -17.65
N VAL A 334 -5.41 4.40 -16.50
CA VAL A 334 -5.15 5.48 -15.53
C VAL A 334 -3.71 5.42 -15.03
N ALA A 335 -3.23 4.26 -14.60
CA ALA A 335 -1.85 4.11 -14.11
C ALA A 335 -0.80 4.47 -15.17
N TYR A 336 -0.98 4.01 -16.42
CA TYR A 336 -0.11 4.36 -17.54
C TYR A 336 -0.14 5.87 -17.84
N GLY A 337 -1.34 6.43 -17.91
CA GLY A 337 -1.57 7.85 -18.16
C GLY A 337 -0.96 8.73 -17.08
N GLU A 338 -1.04 8.36 -15.80
CA GLU A 338 -0.40 9.09 -14.70
C GLU A 338 1.13 9.01 -14.75
N LYS A 339 1.71 7.90 -15.21
CA LYS A 339 3.15 7.83 -15.46
C LYS A 339 3.54 8.80 -16.57
N LEU A 340 2.86 8.73 -17.71
CA LEU A 340 3.12 9.64 -18.84
C LEU A 340 2.96 11.10 -18.42
N LEU A 341 1.87 11.46 -17.74
CA LEU A 341 1.60 12.83 -17.29
C LEU A 341 2.71 13.40 -16.38
N ARG A 342 3.39 12.54 -15.59
CA ARG A 342 4.52 12.94 -14.75
C ARG A 342 5.82 13.14 -15.55
N GLU A 343 6.04 12.33 -16.57
CA GLU A 343 7.27 12.33 -17.38
C GLU A 343 7.20 13.35 -18.52
N ASP A 344 6.06 13.41 -19.21
CA ASP A 344 5.72 14.33 -20.30
C ASP A 344 4.21 14.65 -20.23
N PRO A 345 3.83 15.82 -19.68
CA PRO A 345 2.43 16.19 -19.53
C PRO A 345 1.62 16.16 -20.83
N GLN A 346 2.25 16.54 -21.95
CA GLN A 346 1.60 16.56 -23.27
C GLN A 346 1.28 15.13 -23.71
N ALA A 347 2.26 14.23 -23.63
CA ALA A 347 2.05 12.82 -23.97
C ALA A 347 0.99 12.16 -23.06
N GLY A 348 0.96 12.53 -21.77
CA GLY A 348 -0.06 12.08 -20.83
C GLY A 348 -1.47 12.51 -21.21
N ILE A 349 -1.65 13.78 -21.60
CA ILE A 349 -2.94 14.32 -22.06
C ILE A 349 -3.36 13.67 -23.38
N ASP A 350 -2.46 13.57 -24.36
CA ASP A 350 -2.77 12.97 -25.66
C ASP A 350 -3.19 11.49 -25.51
N PHE A 351 -2.48 10.76 -24.66
CA PHE A 351 -2.83 9.39 -24.30
C PHE A 351 -4.21 9.33 -23.62
N ALA A 352 -4.45 10.18 -22.62
CA ALA A 352 -5.72 10.21 -21.89
C ALA A 352 -6.90 10.53 -22.81
N VAL A 353 -6.77 11.51 -23.70
CA VAL A 353 -7.81 11.86 -24.69
C VAL A 353 -8.16 10.65 -25.55
N LYS A 354 -7.16 9.95 -26.09
CA LYS A 354 -7.38 8.77 -26.92
C LYS A 354 -8.02 7.63 -26.14
N ALA A 355 -7.54 7.37 -24.93
CA ALA A 355 -8.00 6.25 -24.12
C ALA A 355 -9.42 6.49 -23.56
N LEU A 356 -9.66 7.66 -22.98
CA LEU A 356 -10.92 8.01 -22.32
C LEU A 356 -12.07 8.29 -23.30
N ALA A 357 -11.76 8.61 -24.56
CA ALA A 357 -12.79 8.83 -25.58
C ALA A 357 -13.39 7.55 -26.15
N ASN A 358 -12.64 6.45 -26.15
CA ASN A 358 -13.06 5.18 -26.74
C ASN A 358 -13.62 4.20 -25.70
N SER A 359 -13.47 4.51 -24.42
CA SER A 359 -13.85 3.63 -23.33
C SER A 359 -15.28 3.90 -22.87
N ASP A 360 -16.10 2.86 -22.81
CA ASP A 360 -17.35 2.83 -22.05
C ASP A 360 -17.02 2.90 -20.55
N LEU A 361 -16.58 4.07 -20.09
CA LEU A 361 -16.28 4.31 -18.69
C LEU A 361 -17.59 4.41 -17.93
N ASP A 362 -17.90 3.39 -17.16
CA ASP A 362 -18.81 3.52 -16.03
C ASP A 362 -18.07 4.26 -14.91
N PRO A 363 -18.33 5.56 -14.68
CA PRO A 363 -17.67 6.33 -13.63
C PRO A 363 -18.01 5.81 -12.23
N ASP A 364 -19.11 5.07 -12.07
CA ASP A 364 -19.62 4.70 -10.76
C ASP A 364 -19.18 3.29 -10.36
N ARG A 365 -18.58 2.51 -11.27
CA ARG A 365 -18.19 1.09 -11.09
C ARG A 365 -19.22 0.34 -10.25
N THR A 366 -20.49 0.50 -10.60
CA THR A 366 -21.57 0.05 -9.74
C THR A 366 -21.82 -1.43 -9.98
N THR A 367 -21.54 -2.24 -8.96
CA THR A 367 -21.94 -3.65 -8.96
C THR A 367 -23.28 -3.79 -8.26
N TRP A 368 -24.27 -4.33 -8.95
CA TRP A 368 -25.55 -4.70 -8.36
C TRP A 368 -25.52 -6.15 -7.90
N PHE A 369 -25.90 -6.38 -6.65
CA PHE A 369 -26.06 -7.71 -6.07
C PHE A 369 -27.54 -7.98 -5.87
N HIS A 370 -28.02 -9.10 -6.38
CA HIS A 370 -29.38 -9.56 -6.17
C HIS A 370 -29.37 -10.72 -5.20
N TYR A 371 -30.12 -10.60 -4.10
CA TYR A 371 -30.26 -11.65 -3.10
C TYR A 371 -31.45 -12.53 -3.42
N ASN A 372 -31.40 -13.79 -3.00
CA ASN A 372 -32.48 -14.77 -3.27
C ASN A 372 -33.84 -14.37 -2.66
N ASN A 373 -33.86 -13.49 -1.66
CA ASN A 373 -35.08 -12.95 -1.05
C ASN A 373 -35.70 -11.79 -1.85
N GLY A 374 -35.16 -11.47 -3.03
CA GLY A 374 -35.63 -10.38 -3.90
C GLY A 374 -35.09 -9.00 -3.55
N THR A 375 -34.28 -8.85 -2.50
CA THR A 375 -33.60 -7.58 -2.24
C THR A 375 -32.43 -7.40 -3.21
N SER A 376 -32.07 -6.14 -3.46
CA SER A 376 -30.84 -5.81 -4.16
C SER A 376 -29.99 -4.86 -3.33
N GLY A 377 -28.68 -5.01 -3.45
CA GLY A 377 -27.70 -4.08 -2.93
C GLY A 377 -26.88 -3.51 -4.08
N LYS A 378 -26.29 -2.34 -3.87
CA LYS A 378 -25.26 -1.79 -4.77
C LYS A 378 -23.96 -1.63 -4.01
N GLY A 379 -22.85 -2.03 -4.62
CA GLY A 379 -21.51 -1.72 -4.15
C GLY A 379 -20.78 -0.91 -5.21
N GLY A 380 -20.09 0.15 -4.79
CA GLY A 380 -19.19 0.90 -5.65
C GLY A 380 -17.77 0.37 -5.49
N GLY A 381 -17.09 0.09 -6.61
CA GLY A 381 -15.65 -0.10 -6.60
C GLY A 381 -14.92 1.26 -6.55
N ASN A 382 -13.68 1.28 -6.04
CA ASN A 382 -12.82 2.46 -6.21
C ASN A 382 -12.60 2.68 -7.71
N ASN A 383 -13.07 3.82 -8.23
CA ASN A 383 -12.78 4.24 -9.59
C ASN A 383 -11.64 5.27 -9.57
N PRO A 384 -10.49 4.99 -10.23
CA PRO A 384 -9.39 5.95 -10.29
C PRO A 384 -9.55 7.03 -11.36
N ILE A 385 -10.58 6.95 -12.22
CA ILE A 385 -10.79 7.93 -13.30
C ILE A 385 -11.05 9.34 -12.76
N PRO A 386 -11.89 9.57 -11.73
CA PRO A 386 -12.10 10.92 -11.21
C PRO A 386 -10.82 11.60 -10.71
N SER A 387 -9.92 10.87 -10.03
CA SER A 387 -8.64 11.42 -9.56
C SER A 387 -7.65 11.64 -10.72
N PHE A 388 -7.70 10.77 -11.74
CA PHE A 388 -6.90 10.97 -12.94
C PHE A 388 -7.33 12.21 -13.73
N LEU A 389 -8.64 12.44 -13.86
CA LEU A 389 -9.19 13.66 -14.46
C LEU A 389 -8.75 14.92 -13.70
N ASP A 390 -8.74 14.88 -12.36
CA ASP A 390 -8.23 16.01 -11.56
C ASP A 390 -6.74 16.26 -11.86
N SER A 391 -5.96 15.19 -11.97
CA SER A 391 -4.53 15.28 -12.32
C SER A 391 -4.33 15.90 -13.69
N LEU A 392 -5.10 15.49 -14.71
CA LEU A 392 -5.04 16.04 -16.06
C LEU A 392 -5.46 17.51 -16.11
N LEU A 393 -6.58 17.86 -15.48
CA LEU A 393 -7.10 19.23 -15.41
C LEU A 393 -6.13 20.18 -14.68
N SER A 394 -5.34 19.67 -13.74
CA SER A 394 -4.31 20.46 -13.07
C SER A 394 -3.11 20.81 -13.96
N LYS A 395 -2.95 20.14 -15.12
CA LYS A 395 -1.84 20.37 -16.06
C LYS A 395 -2.23 21.31 -17.19
N ASP A 396 -3.25 20.93 -17.97
CA ASP A 396 -3.77 21.76 -19.06
C ASP A 396 -5.25 21.41 -19.31
N PRO A 397 -6.17 22.12 -18.65
CA PRO A 397 -7.58 21.79 -18.74
C PRO A 397 -8.17 22.12 -20.12
N ALA A 398 -7.71 23.21 -20.76
CA ALA A 398 -8.19 23.63 -22.07
C ALA A 398 -7.85 22.58 -23.14
N GLN A 399 -6.61 22.10 -23.14
CA GLN A 399 -6.18 21.08 -24.09
C GLN A 399 -6.89 19.74 -23.86
N LEU A 400 -7.01 19.30 -22.62
CA LEU A 400 -7.76 18.08 -22.28
C LEU A 400 -9.19 18.16 -22.80
N MET A 401 -9.87 19.28 -22.53
CA MET A 401 -11.26 19.46 -22.96
C MET A 401 -11.41 19.53 -24.47
N SER A 402 -10.54 20.24 -25.18
CA SER A 402 -10.55 20.28 -26.65
C SER A 402 -10.28 18.90 -27.25
N GLY A 403 -9.37 18.13 -26.67
CA GLY A 403 -9.11 16.75 -27.07
C GLY A 403 -10.34 15.86 -26.88
N LEU A 404 -10.92 15.84 -25.68
CA LEU A 404 -12.12 15.06 -25.37
C LEU A 404 -13.33 15.48 -26.23
N ALA A 405 -13.50 16.78 -26.46
CA ALA A 405 -14.55 17.32 -27.33
C ALA A 405 -14.42 16.83 -28.78
N SER A 406 -13.20 16.73 -29.30
CA SER A 406 -12.96 16.29 -30.69
C SER A 406 -13.30 14.83 -30.94
N GLN A 407 -13.25 14.00 -29.89
CA GLN A 407 -13.51 12.56 -29.96
C GLN A 407 -14.90 12.17 -29.49
N SER A 408 -15.59 13.07 -28.78
CA SER A 408 -16.90 12.79 -28.19
C SER A 408 -17.98 12.72 -29.27
N LYS A 409 -18.80 11.66 -29.22
CA LYS A 409 -20.07 11.62 -29.95
C LYS A 409 -21.12 12.27 -29.06
N PHE A 410 -21.44 13.53 -29.31
CA PHE A 410 -22.51 14.24 -28.61
C PHE A 410 -23.87 13.73 -29.11
N GLU A 411 -24.36 12.62 -28.55
CA GLU A 411 -25.69 12.10 -28.88
C GLU A 411 -26.79 12.87 -28.11
N PRO A 412 -27.79 13.47 -28.79
CA PRO A 412 -28.74 14.42 -28.18
C PRO A 412 -29.62 13.89 -27.04
N ASN A 413 -29.70 12.58 -26.80
CA ASN A 413 -30.66 11.98 -25.87
C ASN A 413 -30.07 10.93 -24.93
N ARG A 414 -28.74 10.82 -24.87
CA ARG A 414 -28.10 9.95 -23.89
C ARG A 414 -27.58 10.82 -22.77
N HIS A 415 -28.12 10.61 -21.56
CA HIS A 415 -27.48 10.99 -20.29
C HIS A 415 -26.15 10.24 -20.06
N GLN A 416 -25.43 9.90 -21.14
CA GLN A 416 -24.15 9.25 -21.07
C GLN A 416 -23.16 10.25 -20.50
N SER A 417 -22.97 10.11 -19.19
CA SER A 417 -21.68 10.19 -18.52
C SER A 417 -20.56 9.76 -19.48
N ASN A 418 -20.03 10.71 -20.24
CA ASN A 418 -18.80 10.56 -20.97
C ASN A 418 -17.70 11.33 -20.23
N SER A 419 -16.45 10.97 -20.50
CA SER A 419 -15.26 11.56 -19.92
C SER A 419 -15.25 13.09 -20.06
N PHE A 420 -15.77 13.61 -21.19
CA PHE A 420 -15.94 15.04 -21.43
C PHE A 420 -16.83 15.71 -20.37
N THR A 421 -18.02 15.18 -20.12
CA THR A 421 -18.98 15.75 -19.15
C THR A 421 -18.38 15.79 -17.74
N HIS A 422 -17.68 14.71 -17.35
CA HIS A 422 -17.03 14.62 -16.03
C HIS A 422 -15.89 15.62 -15.89
N ALA A 423 -15.03 15.73 -16.91
CA ALA A 423 -13.93 16.68 -16.92
C ALA A 423 -14.44 18.13 -16.92
N ALA A 424 -15.46 18.44 -17.74
CA ALA A 424 -16.11 19.75 -17.78
C ALA A 424 -16.72 20.14 -16.43
N GLN A 425 -17.47 19.23 -15.78
CA GLN A 425 -18.03 19.48 -14.45
C GLN A 425 -16.93 19.72 -13.41
N LYS A 426 -15.87 18.91 -13.41
CA LYS A 426 -14.72 19.11 -12.52
C LYS A 426 -14.04 20.45 -12.76
N TRP A 427 -13.82 20.84 -14.01
CA TRP A 427 -13.20 22.13 -14.33
C TRP A 427 -14.10 23.30 -13.92
N ALA A 428 -15.39 23.28 -14.29
CA ALA A 428 -16.35 24.31 -13.90
C ALA A 428 -16.45 24.48 -12.37
N ASN A 429 -16.35 23.38 -11.62
CA ASN A 429 -16.31 23.41 -10.15
C ASN A 429 -15.05 24.08 -9.58
N HIS A 430 -13.90 23.93 -10.24
CA HIS A 430 -12.62 24.48 -9.77
C HIS A 430 -12.38 25.92 -10.24
N ASN A 431 -12.68 26.21 -11.51
CA ASN A 431 -12.43 27.51 -12.13
C ASN A 431 -13.50 27.83 -13.18
N LEU A 432 -14.62 28.37 -12.72
CA LEU A 432 -15.78 28.66 -13.56
C LEU A 432 -15.48 29.69 -14.65
N ASN A 433 -14.63 30.68 -14.37
CA ASN A 433 -14.33 31.77 -15.30
C ASN A 433 -13.51 31.26 -16.49
N GLU A 434 -12.42 30.53 -16.24
CA GLU A 434 -11.62 29.94 -17.32
C GLU A 434 -12.44 28.92 -18.13
N PHE A 435 -13.28 28.13 -17.47
CA PHE A 435 -14.17 27.21 -18.15
C PHE A 435 -15.19 27.94 -19.05
N ALA A 436 -15.74 29.07 -18.58
CA ALA A 436 -16.65 29.90 -19.36
C ALA A 436 -15.96 30.52 -20.59
N GLU A 437 -14.73 31.01 -20.43
CA GLU A 437 -13.91 31.53 -21.54
C GLU A 437 -13.64 30.45 -22.59
N TRP A 438 -13.21 29.25 -22.16
CA TRP A 438 -13.00 28.11 -23.05
C TRP A 438 -14.30 27.70 -23.75
N THR A 439 -15.42 27.68 -23.02
CA THR A 439 -16.75 27.37 -23.56
C THR A 439 -17.10 28.34 -24.68
N THR A 440 -16.95 29.65 -24.48
CA THR A 440 -17.22 30.66 -25.52
C THR A 440 -16.39 30.43 -26.78
N GLN A 441 -15.12 30.04 -26.65
CA GLN A 441 -14.24 29.74 -27.80
C GLN A 441 -14.75 28.56 -28.64
N GLN A 442 -15.50 27.62 -28.04
CA GLN A 442 -16.06 26.48 -28.77
C GLN A 442 -17.26 26.86 -29.65
N LYS A 443 -17.86 28.04 -29.46
CA LYS A 443 -19.09 28.44 -30.15
C LYS A 443 -18.97 28.35 -31.67
N GLU A 444 -17.82 28.73 -32.22
CA GLU A 444 -17.57 28.72 -33.66
C GLU A 444 -16.81 27.47 -34.10
N SER A 445 -15.86 26.99 -33.29
CA SER A 445 -14.97 25.88 -33.65
C SER A 445 -15.61 24.50 -33.48
N ASN A 446 -16.47 24.33 -32.47
CA ASN A 446 -17.15 23.08 -32.16
C ASN A 446 -18.50 23.35 -31.47
N PRO A 447 -19.57 23.67 -32.25
CA PRO A 447 -20.88 24.02 -31.71
C PRO A 447 -21.51 22.94 -30.81
N GLN A 448 -21.19 21.66 -31.03
CA GLN A 448 -21.68 20.58 -30.18
C GLN A 448 -21.01 20.59 -28.81
N ALA A 449 -19.69 20.80 -28.76
CA ALA A 449 -18.96 20.96 -27.51
C ALA A 449 -19.38 22.23 -26.77
N TYR A 450 -19.65 23.32 -27.50
CA TYR A 450 -20.24 24.54 -26.94
C TYR A 450 -21.55 24.24 -26.22
N GLU A 451 -22.51 23.61 -26.90
CA GLU A 451 -23.83 23.33 -26.32
C GLU A 451 -23.71 22.48 -25.04
N ALA A 452 -22.90 21.42 -25.09
CA ALA A 452 -22.70 20.52 -23.96
C ALA A 452 -22.01 21.23 -22.77
N SER A 453 -20.96 22.02 -23.03
CA SER A 453 -20.25 22.75 -21.98
C SER A 453 -21.04 23.93 -21.42
N ALA A 454 -21.80 24.64 -22.25
CA ALA A 454 -22.72 25.69 -21.81
C ALA A 454 -23.81 25.13 -20.89
N GLY A 455 -24.37 23.95 -21.19
CA GLY A 455 -25.30 23.27 -20.27
C GLY A 455 -24.69 22.97 -18.90
N ILE A 456 -23.42 22.57 -18.85
CA ILE A 456 -22.68 22.33 -17.60
C ILE A 456 -22.43 23.64 -16.84
N LEU A 457 -22.03 24.70 -17.55
CA LEU A 457 -21.83 26.03 -17.00
C LEU A 457 -23.12 26.59 -16.38
N ILE A 458 -24.24 26.48 -17.09
CA ILE A 458 -25.57 26.89 -16.60
C ILE A 458 -25.92 26.15 -15.31
N ASN A 459 -25.74 24.83 -15.28
CA ASN A 459 -26.00 24.03 -14.08
C ASN A 459 -25.12 24.48 -12.91
N GLN A 460 -23.85 24.77 -13.15
CA GLN A 460 -22.93 25.22 -12.12
C GLN A 460 -23.29 26.60 -11.57
N LEU A 461 -23.59 27.57 -12.43
CA LEU A 461 -24.10 28.89 -12.03
C LEU A 461 -25.39 28.76 -11.20
N ASN A 462 -26.31 27.90 -11.64
CA ASN A 462 -27.56 27.60 -10.94
C ASN A 462 -27.35 26.88 -9.58
N HIS A 463 -26.23 26.18 -9.39
CA HIS A 463 -25.84 25.61 -8.10
C HIS A 463 -25.18 26.63 -7.16
N GLN A 464 -24.53 27.66 -7.72
CA GLN A 464 -23.95 28.78 -6.98
C GLN A 464 -24.94 29.92 -6.71
N ASN A 465 -26.22 29.76 -7.07
CA ASN A 465 -27.28 30.77 -7.01
C ASN A 465 -27.03 32.01 -7.90
N GLU A 466 -26.19 31.90 -8.91
CA GLU A 466 -25.92 32.93 -9.92
C GLU A 466 -26.99 32.87 -11.04
N PHE A 467 -28.26 32.99 -10.65
CA PHE A 467 -29.41 32.69 -11.51
C PHE A 467 -29.50 33.60 -12.75
N ALA A 468 -29.20 34.88 -12.61
CA ALA A 468 -29.23 35.83 -13.72
C ALA A 468 -28.19 35.47 -14.80
N ALA A 469 -26.98 35.08 -14.38
CA ALA A 469 -25.94 34.62 -15.29
C ALA A 469 -26.33 33.28 -15.93
N ALA A 470 -26.88 32.33 -15.16
CA ALA A 470 -27.38 31.07 -15.68
C ALA A 470 -28.47 31.29 -16.76
N MET A 471 -29.40 32.23 -16.53
CA MET A 471 -30.41 32.63 -17.51
C MET A 471 -29.78 33.19 -18.78
N ALA A 472 -28.86 34.14 -18.65
CA ALA A 472 -28.18 34.73 -19.81
C ALA A 472 -27.45 33.66 -20.65
N TRP A 473 -26.79 32.70 -20.01
CA TRP A 473 -26.16 31.58 -20.71
C TRP A 473 -27.17 30.65 -21.39
N SER A 474 -28.32 30.37 -20.74
CA SER A 474 -29.36 29.51 -21.32
C SER A 474 -29.99 30.09 -22.59
N GLU A 475 -30.03 31.41 -22.74
CA GLU A 475 -30.48 32.07 -23.98
C GLU A 475 -29.55 31.83 -25.17
N THR A 476 -28.32 31.40 -24.91
CA THR A 476 -27.33 31.13 -25.96
C THR A 476 -27.38 29.70 -26.50
N LEU A 477 -28.15 28.81 -25.85
CA LEU A 477 -28.32 27.42 -26.27
C LEU A 477 -29.17 27.34 -27.53
N ALA A 478 -28.77 26.45 -28.44
CA ALA A 478 -29.55 26.18 -29.65
C ALA A 478 -30.72 25.22 -29.36
N THR A 479 -30.58 24.36 -28.36
CA THR A 479 -31.48 23.24 -28.06
C THR A 479 -32.17 23.46 -26.72
N GLU A 480 -33.50 23.45 -26.74
CA GLU A 480 -34.35 23.52 -25.54
C GLU A 480 -34.01 24.62 -24.51
N PRO A 481 -33.71 25.87 -24.93
CA PRO A 481 -33.37 26.95 -23.99
C PRO A 481 -34.49 27.19 -22.96
N GLU A 482 -35.75 27.08 -23.37
CA GLU A 482 -36.91 27.29 -22.50
C GLU A 482 -37.02 26.25 -21.36
N HIS A 483 -36.65 24.99 -21.61
CA HIS A 483 -36.67 23.95 -20.58
C HIS A 483 -35.66 24.27 -19.47
N GLN A 484 -34.44 24.65 -19.87
CA GLN A 484 -33.38 25.06 -18.94
C GLN A 484 -33.77 26.32 -18.18
N GLN A 485 -34.24 27.36 -18.87
CA GLN A 485 -34.72 28.60 -18.26
C GLN A 485 -35.79 28.34 -17.21
N ARG A 486 -36.77 27.48 -17.52
CA ARG A 486 -37.84 27.12 -16.59
C ARG A 486 -37.26 26.48 -15.32
N SER A 487 -36.32 25.53 -15.46
CA SER A 487 -35.64 24.89 -14.33
C SER A 487 -34.91 25.91 -13.43
N ILE A 488 -34.17 26.85 -14.05
CA ILE A 488 -33.45 27.92 -13.36
C ILE A 488 -34.44 28.83 -12.63
N TYR A 489 -35.49 29.31 -13.30
CA TYR A 489 -36.51 30.18 -12.71
C TYR A 489 -37.20 29.54 -11.50
N HIS A 490 -37.60 28.27 -11.57
CA HIS A 490 -38.24 27.59 -10.43
C HIS A 490 -37.30 27.43 -9.23
N ARG A 491 -35.98 27.36 -9.45
CA ARG A 491 -35.00 27.40 -8.35
C ARG A 491 -34.80 28.82 -7.85
N TRP A 492 -34.67 29.80 -8.76
CA TRP A 492 -34.53 31.22 -8.44
C TRP A 492 -35.71 31.72 -7.63
N LEU A 493 -36.95 31.47 -8.07
CA LEU A 493 -38.18 31.89 -7.38
C LEU A 493 -38.26 31.39 -5.93
N ARG A 494 -37.71 30.20 -5.65
CA ARG A 494 -37.65 29.65 -4.29
C ARG A 494 -36.55 30.27 -3.42
N SER A 495 -35.46 30.73 -4.04
CA SER A 495 -34.32 31.30 -3.34
C SER A 495 -34.43 32.81 -3.17
N ASP A 496 -34.90 33.51 -4.19
CA ASP A 496 -35.06 34.96 -4.30
C ASP A 496 -36.24 35.27 -5.25
N PRO A 497 -37.48 35.29 -4.71
CA PRO A 497 -38.68 35.48 -5.53
C PRO A 497 -38.75 36.87 -6.15
N GLU A 498 -38.27 37.91 -5.46
CA GLU A 498 -38.33 39.29 -5.96
C GLU A 498 -37.47 39.45 -7.22
N ALA A 499 -36.22 38.99 -7.18
CA ALA A 499 -35.34 39.07 -8.33
C ALA A 499 -35.81 38.20 -9.49
N ALA A 500 -36.34 37.00 -9.22
CA ALA A 500 -36.92 36.14 -10.25
C ALA A 500 -38.14 36.79 -10.94
N MET A 501 -39.04 37.40 -10.16
CA MET A 501 -40.19 38.13 -10.69
C MET A 501 -39.77 39.39 -11.47
N ALA A 502 -38.77 40.14 -10.97
CA ALA A 502 -38.23 41.31 -11.65
C ALA A 502 -37.61 40.93 -13.01
N TRP A 503 -36.85 39.83 -13.07
CA TRP A 503 -36.35 39.29 -14.33
C TRP A 503 -37.49 38.93 -15.28
N ARG A 504 -38.52 38.24 -14.79
CA ARG A 504 -39.68 37.84 -15.60
C ARG A 504 -40.50 39.03 -16.11
N GLN A 505 -40.57 40.11 -15.35
CA GLN A 505 -41.26 41.34 -15.73
C GLN A 505 -40.37 42.28 -16.56
N SER A 506 -39.09 41.94 -16.75
CA SER A 506 -38.17 42.76 -17.51
C SER A 506 -38.57 42.83 -19.00
N PRO A 507 -38.28 43.94 -19.69
CA PRO A 507 -38.56 44.07 -21.12
C PRO A 507 -37.76 43.09 -21.99
N ASP A 508 -36.71 42.48 -21.44
CA ASP A 508 -35.86 41.51 -22.13
C ASP A 508 -36.39 40.07 -22.05
N PHE A 509 -37.43 39.80 -21.25
CA PHE A 509 -38.03 38.47 -21.12
C PHE A 509 -38.71 38.03 -22.42
N LYS A 510 -38.26 36.89 -22.98
CA LYS A 510 -38.78 36.30 -24.23
C LYS A 510 -39.49 34.95 -24.05
N GLY A 511 -39.54 34.42 -22.83
CA GLY A 511 -40.15 33.11 -22.55
C GLY A 511 -41.67 33.13 -22.63
N ASN A 512 -42.31 31.96 -22.78
CA ASN A 512 -43.77 31.88 -22.68
C ASN A 512 -44.20 32.20 -21.23
N PRO A 513 -45.05 33.22 -21.00
CA PRO A 513 -45.55 33.52 -19.67
C PRO A 513 -46.08 32.28 -18.92
N ASP A 514 -46.80 31.39 -19.58
CA ASP A 514 -47.45 30.25 -18.93
C ASP A 514 -46.44 29.25 -18.30
N HIS A 515 -45.18 29.25 -18.76
CA HIS A 515 -44.15 28.34 -18.27
C HIS A 515 -43.39 28.85 -17.05
N PHE A 516 -43.51 30.13 -16.70
CA PHE A 516 -42.82 30.73 -15.56
C PHE A 516 -43.80 31.47 -14.64
N PRO A 517 -44.81 30.81 -14.06
CA PRO A 517 -45.88 31.49 -13.33
C PRO A 517 -45.34 32.48 -12.28
N LEU A 518 -46.02 33.63 -12.17
CA LEU A 518 -45.85 34.50 -11.00
C LEU A 518 -46.54 33.82 -9.81
N PRO A 519 -46.02 33.94 -8.58
CA PRO A 519 -46.74 33.50 -7.40
C PRO A 519 -48.14 34.11 -7.42
N GLU A 520 -49.17 33.31 -7.17
CA GLU A 520 -50.50 33.86 -6.91
C GLU A 520 -50.34 34.85 -5.76
N ALA A 521 -50.83 36.09 -5.95
CA ALA A 521 -50.83 37.08 -4.88
C ALA A 521 -51.57 36.44 -3.72
N THR A 522 -50.85 36.02 -2.68
CA THR A 522 -51.47 35.60 -1.44
C THR A 522 -52.24 36.82 -0.97
N GLU A 523 -53.56 36.78 -1.09
CA GLU A 523 -54.45 37.75 -0.47
C GLU A 523 -53.99 37.84 1.00
N GLU A 524 -53.34 38.95 1.34
CA GLU A 524 -52.93 39.21 2.72
C GLU A 524 -54.19 39.11 3.59
N PRO A 525 -54.22 38.24 4.61
CA PRO A 525 -55.38 38.11 5.49
C PRO A 525 -55.66 39.37 6.31
#